data_AF-A0A662JLB3-F1
#
_entry.id   AF-A0A662JLB3-F1
#
_cell.length_a   1.000
_cell.length_b   1.000
_cell.length_c   1.000
_cell.angle_alpha   90.00
_cell.angle_beta   90.00
_cell.angle_gamma   90.00
#
_symmetry.space_group_name_H-M   'P 1'
#
loop_
_entity.id
_entity.type
_entity.pdbx_description
1 polymer ?
#
loop_
_entity_poly.entity_id
_entity_poly.type
_entity_poly.pdbx_seq_one_letter_code
_entity_poly.pdbx_strand_id
1 'polypeptide(L)'
;PGLDKAKATEDVIEELKGADAILIGPSNPINSITPIIKVKGIDELLMKLRKRIPIVAVSPLISGRPVSGPADKFMKALGYEPTSYGVAKIYQGYIDAIVIDERDHFLKDRIEKELKVKVAMCDTLMKDLDSKVRLARVVIELIEAIESEGSHQV
;
A
#
# COMPACT_ATOMS: atom_id res chain seq x y z
N PRO A 1 17.92 -15.40 2.66
CA PRO A 1 19.37 -15.04 2.69
C PRO A 1 19.75 -14.18 1.47
N GLY A 2 20.24 -12.95 1.66
CA GLY A 2 20.67 -12.06 0.57
C GLY A 2 20.14 -10.63 0.66
N LEU A 3 18.99 -10.42 1.32
CA LEU A 3 18.39 -9.10 1.50
C LEU A 3 19.31 -8.14 2.27
N ASP A 4 19.99 -8.67 3.29
CA ASP A 4 21.00 -7.98 4.11
C ASP A 4 22.20 -7.47 3.32
N LYS A 5 22.46 -8.08 2.14
CA LYS A 5 23.56 -7.73 1.24
C LYS A 5 23.10 -6.90 0.04
N ALA A 6 21.80 -6.86 -0.23
CA ALA A 6 21.23 -6.13 -1.35
C ALA A 6 21.19 -4.63 -1.06
N LYS A 7 21.47 -3.82 -2.09
CA LYS A 7 21.33 -2.36 -2.06
C LYS A 7 20.52 -1.94 -3.28
N ALA A 8 19.64 -0.95 -3.11
CA ALA A 8 18.94 -0.35 -4.24
C ALA A 8 19.94 0.28 -5.21
N THR A 9 19.61 0.20 -6.50
CA THR A 9 20.35 0.93 -7.54
C THR A 9 20.14 2.42 -7.38
N GLU A 10 21.07 3.22 -7.92
CA GLU A 10 20.94 4.68 -7.89
C GLU A 10 19.70 5.14 -8.65
N ASP A 11 19.44 4.57 -9.83
CA ASP A 11 18.25 4.84 -10.64
C ASP A 11 16.93 4.70 -9.85
N VAL A 12 16.78 3.63 -9.06
CA VAL A 12 15.56 3.42 -8.25
C VAL A 12 15.43 4.48 -7.16
N ILE A 13 16.55 4.89 -6.56
CA ILE A 13 16.56 5.90 -5.51
C ILE A 13 16.24 7.28 -6.09
N GLU A 14 16.74 7.60 -7.28
CA GLU A 14 16.46 8.86 -7.97
C GLU A 14 15.00 8.95 -8.41
N GLU A 15 14.47 7.88 -9.02
CA GLU A 15 13.07 7.82 -9.44
C GLU A 15 12.12 8.00 -8.26
N LEU A 16 12.37 7.32 -7.13
CA LEU A 16 11.56 7.48 -5.92
C LEU A 16 11.63 8.90 -5.35
N LYS A 17 12.79 9.58 -5.44
CA LYS A 17 12.94 10.96 -4.95
C LYS A 17 12.22 11.99 -5.84
N GLY A 18 12.11 11.71 -7.13
CA GLY A 18 11.45 12.57 -8.11
C GLY A 18 9.94 12.35 -8.23
N ALA A 19 9.40 11.31 -7.59
CA ALA A 19 7.99 10.96 -7.69
C ALA A 19 7.09 11.99 -6.99
N ASP A 20 5.97 12.34 -7.62
CA ASP A 20 4.91 13.15 -7.01
C ASP A 20 4.05 12.34 -6.04
N ALA A 21 3.93 11.02 -6.27
CA ALA A 21 3.24 10.08 -5.40
C ALA A 21 3.79 8.66 -5.61
N ILE A 22 3.55 7.77 -4.64
CA ILE A 22 3.97 6.36 -4.72
C ILE A 22 2.76 5.44 -4.57
N LEU A 23 2.59 4.52 -5.51
CA LEU A 23 1.57 3.47 -5.47
C LEU A 23 2.18 2.10 -5.19
N ILE A 24 1.73 1.46 -4.11
CA ILE A 24 1.95 0.05 -3.84
C ILE A 24 0.75 -0.75 -4.38
N GLY A 25 0.96 -1.46 -5.49
CA GLY A 25 -0.09 -2.25 -6.12
C GLY A 25 -0.54 -3.48 -5.29
N PRO A 26 -1.65 -4.14 -5.70
CA PRO A 26 -2.27 -5.26 -4.98
C PRO A 26 -1.51 -6.58 -5.20
N SER A 27 -0.24 -6.61 -4.78
CA SER A 27 0.63 -7.79 -4.79
C SER A 27 0.80 -8.37 -3.39
N ASN A 28 1.35 -9.59 -3.29
CA ASN A 28 1.53 -10.25 -1.99
C ASN A 28 2.37 -9.38 -1.03
N PRO A 29 1.84 -9.01 0.14
CA PRO A 29 2.51 -8.08 1.02
C PRO A 29 3.76 -8.69 1.67
N ILE A 30 3.83 -10.01 1.81
CA ILE A 30 4.91 -10.69 2.52
C ILE A 30 6.10 -11.01 1.63
N ASN A 31 5.88 -11.62 0.47
CA ASN A 31 6.98 -12.16 -0.36
C ASN A 31 7.20 -11.39 -1.67
N SER A 32 6.36 -10.41 -2.01
CA SER A 32 6.57 -9.55 -3.18
C SER A 32 6.97 -8.14 -2.77
N ILE A 33 6.12 -7.43 -2.02
CA ILE A 33 6.34 -6.01 -1.73
C ILE A 33 7.30 -5.78 -0.55
N THR A 34 7.11 -6.46 0.58
CA THR A 34 8.00 -6.27 1.75
C THR A 34 9.48 -6.51 1.42
N PRO A 35 9.86 -7.53 0.62
CA PRO A 35 11.25 -7.70 0.21
C PRO A 35 11.80 -6.51 -0.57
N ILE A 36 11.00 -5.86 -1.42
CA ILE A 36 11.39 -4.63 -2.14
C ILE A 36 11.59 -3.50 -1.13
N ILE A 37 10.61 -3.24 -0.26
CA ILE A 37 10.69 -2.17 0.75
C ILE A 37 11.92 -2.34 1.65
N LYS A 38 12.25 -3.57 2.02
CA LYS A 38 13.34 -3.88 2.95
C LYS A 38 14.73 -3.89 2.32
N VAL A 39 14.86 -3.66 1.01
CA VAL A 39 16.18 -3.45 0.39
C VAL A 39 16.83 -2.20 1.00
N LYS A 40 18.12 -2.29 1.32
CA LYS A 40 18.87 -1.17 1.90
C LYS A 40 18.78 0.06 1.01
N GLY A 41 18.29 1.15 1.58
CA GLY A 41 18.07 2.44 0.91
C GLY A 41 16.61 2.73 0.58
N ILE A 42 15.74 1.72 0.41
CA ILE A 42 14.32 1.92 0.09
C ILE A 42 13.52 2.21 1.36
N ASP A 43 13.68 1.40 2.41
CA ASP A 43 12.95 1.51 3.68
C ASP A 43 12.98 2.93 4.26
N GLU A 44 14.19 3.46 4.50
CA GLU A 44 14.40 4.81 5.04
C GLU A 44 13.93 5.91 4.08
N LEU A 45 14.01 5.67 2.77
CA LEU A 45 13.60 6.64 1.77
C LEU A 45 12.08 6.77 1.76
N LEU A 46 11.33 5.66 1.76
CA LEU A 46 9.86 5.69 1.82
C LEU A 46 9.36 6.42 3.08
N MET A 47 9.97 6.16 4.25
CA MET A 47 9.61 6.87 5.48
C MET A 47 9.84 8.39 5.41
N LYS A 48 10.88 8.84 4.68
CA LYS A 48 11.15 10.27 4.46
C LYS A 48 10.18 10.86 3.44
N LEU A 49 9.94 10.15 2.33
CA LEU A 49 9.09 10.60 1.24
C LEU A 49 7.63 10.72 1.68
N ARG A 50 7.14 9.81 2.51
CA ARG A 50 5.78 9.86 3.07
C ARG A 50 5.44 11.20 3.76
N LYS A 51 6.44 11.94 4.26
CA LYS A 51 6.23 13.26 4.88
C LYS A 51 6.04 14.39 3.86
N ARG A 52 6.25 14.11 2.57
CA ARG A 52 6.32 15.10 1.49
C ARG A 52 5.36 14.78 0.35
N ILE A 53 5.21 13.50 0.03
CA ILE A 53 4.39 13.00 -1.07
C ILE A 53 3.45 11.90 -0.59
N PRO A 54 2.26 11.74 -1.20
CA PRO A 54 1.35 10.66 -0.85
C PRO A 54 1.92 9.28 -1.18
N ILE A 55 1.80 8.36 -0.24
CA ILE A 55 2.06 6.93 -0.48
C ILE A 55 0.78 6.13 -0.25
N VAL A 56 0.26 5.53 -1.32
CA VAL A 56 -1.02 4.80 -1.32
C VAL A 56 -0.77 3.32 -1.62
N ALA A 57 -1.45 2.44 -0.89
CA ALA A 57 -1.50 1.01 -1.19
C ALA A 57 -2.87 0.56 -1.70
N VAL A 58 -2.91 -0.54 -2.45
CA VAL A 58 -4.14 -1.29 -2.75
C VAL A 58 -4.06 -2.66 -2.09
N SER A 59 -5.08 -3.02 -1.31
CA SER A 59 -5.15 -4.35 -0.69
C SER A 59 -5.26 -5.45 -1.77
N PRO A 60 -4.46 -6.54 -1.68
CA PRO A 60 -4.64 -7.71 -2.52
C PRO A 60 -5.72 -8.68 -2.01
N LEU A 61 -6.34 -8.38 -0.87
CA LEU A 61 -7.33 -9.24 -0.22
C LEU A 61 -8.75 -8.70 -0.37
N ILE A 62 -9.67 -9.65 -0.54
CA ILE A 62 -11.12 -9.44 -0.61
C ILE A 62 -11.76 -10.43 0.35
N SER A 63 -12.47 -9.95 1.37
CA SER A 63 -13.15 -10.79 2.38
C SER A 63 -12.22 -11.82 3.00
N GLY A 64 -11.00 -11.39 3.33
CA GLY A 64 -9.97 -12.19 3.97
C GLY A 64 -9.29 -13.23 3.07
N ARG A 65 -9.47 -13.15 1.75
CA ARG A 65 -8.80 -14.04 0.78
C ARG A 65 -8.08 -13.24 -0.29
N PRO A 66 -6.87 -13.65 -0.71
CA PRO A 66 -6.20 -13.01 -1.82
C PRO A 66 -6.91 -13.31 -3.13
N VAL A 67 -6.88 -12.36 -4.08
CA VAL A 67 -7.37 -12.58 -5.45
C VAL A 67 -6.59 -13.71 -6.13
N SER A 68 -5.28 -13.79 -5.86
CA SER A 68 -4.42 -14.86 -6.35
C SER A 68 -3.26 -15.15 -5.39
N GLY A 69 -2.72 -16.36 -5.45
CA GLY A 69 -1.55 -16.76 -4.67
C GLY A 69 -1.81 -16.96 -3.17
N PRO A 70 -0.75 -17.23 -2.38
CA PRO A 70 -0.88 -17.71 -1.00
C PRO A 70 -0.71 -16.59 0.07
N ALA A 71 -1.14 -15.36 -0.21
CA ALA A 71 -0.87 -14.22 0.68
C ALA A 71 -1.45 -14.42 2.09
N ASP A 72 -2.67 -14.95 2.19
CA ASP A 72 -3.32 -15.26 3.48
C ASP A 72 -2.49 -16.25 4.33
N LYS A 73 -1.91 -17.26 3.71
CA LYS A 73 -1.08 -18.27 4.39
C LYS A 73 0.19 -17.64 4.95
N PHE A 74 0.87 -16.80 4.16
CA PHE A 74 2.09 -16.13 4.61
C PHE A 74 1.81 -15.07 5.67
N MET A 75 0.71 -14.33 5.56
CA MET A 75 0.29 -13.39 6.60
C MET A 75 0.04 -14.12 7.92
N LYS A 76 -0.75 -15.21 7.90
CA LYS A 76 -1.00 -16.04 9.09
C LYS A 76 0.30 -16.60 9.68
N ALA A 77 1.20 -17.10 8.84
CA ALA A 77 2.47 -17.68 9.28
C ALA A 77 3.37 -16.65 10.01
N LEU A 78 3.22 -15.37 9.71
CA LEU A 78 3.93 -14.26 10.35
C LEU A 78 3.11 -13.55 11.44
N GLY A 79 1.95 -14.12 11.83
CA GLY A 79 1.10 -13.57 12.89
C GLY A 79 0.23 -12.37 12.47
N TYR A 80 0.12 -12.08 11.18
CA TYR A 80 -0.77 -11.05 10.67
C TYR A 80 -2.17 -11.61 10.42
N GLU A 81 -3.19 -10.78 10.68
CA GLU A 81 -4.56 -11.05 10.27
C GLU A 81 -4.61 -11.07 8.73
N PRO A 82 -5.13 -12.12 8.08
CA PRO A 82 -5.24 -12.22 6.62
C PRO A 82 -6.39 -11.36 6.10
N THR A 83 -6.38 -10.05 6.38
CA THR A 83 -7.40 -9.07 5.97
C THR A 83 -6.74 -7.79 5.49
N SER A 84 -7.52 -6.89 4.89
CA SER A 84 -7.06 -5.57 4.49
C SER A 84 -6.51 -4.74 5.67
N TYR A 85 -6.99 -4.98 6.89
CA TYR A 85 -6.38 -4.42 8.10
C TYR A 85 -4.96 -4.95 8.33
N GLY A 86 -4.74 -6.26 8.20
CA GLY A 86 -3.39 -6.84 8.33
C GLY A 86 -2.43 -6.35 7.26
N VAL A 87 -2.90 -6.12 6.04
CA VAL A 87 -2.11 -5.49 4.96
C VAL A 87 -1.71 -4.06 5.36
N ALA A 88 -2.68 -3.24 5.79
CA ALA A 88 -2.41 -1.89 6.27
C ALA A 88 -1.43 -1.89 7.46
N LYS A 89 -1.50 -2.91 8.33
CA LYS A 89 -0.58 -3.09 9.46
C LYS A 89 0.84 -3.40 9.00
N ILE A 90 1.01 -4.24 7.97
CA ILE A 90 2.33 -4.56 7.39
C ILE A 90 3.00 -3.31 6.82
N TYR A 91 2.23 -2.45 6.15
CA TYR A 91 2.72 -1.20 5.57
C TYR A 91 2.68 -0.01 6.52
N GLN A 92 2.31 -0.22 7.79
CA GLN A 92 2.19 0.86 8.75
C GLN A 92 3.52 1.61 8.88
N GLY A 93 3.45 2.95 8.77
CA GLY A 93 4.64 3.81 8.77
C GLY A 93 5.15 4.18 7.38
N TYR A 94 4.79 3.40 6.34
CA TYR A 94 5.15 3.67 4.95
C TYR A 94 4.05 4.33 4.14
N ILE A 95 2.78 4.05 4.44
CA ILE A 95 1.63 4.51 3.65
C ILE A 95 0.79 5.55 4.39
N ASP A 96 0.18 6.45 3.63
CA ASP A 96 -0.80 7.44 4.09
C ASP A 96 -2.23 6.93 3.94
N ALA A 97 -2.47 6.12 2.90
CA ALA A 97 -3.78 5.57 2.62
C ALA A 97 -3.72 4.16 2.02
N ILE A 98 -4.83 3.46 2.13
CA ILE A 98 -5.06 2.16 1.50
C ILE A 98 -6.42 2.13 0.81
N VAL A 99 -6.47 1.59 -0.39
CA VAL A 99 -7.71 1.20 -1.07
C VAL A 99 -8.03 -0.24 -0.69
N ILE A 100 -9.24 -0.46 -0.15
CA ILE A 100 -9.74 -1.79 0.18
C ILE A 100 -10.96 -2.12 -0.67
N ASP A 101 -11.30 -3.40 -0.74
CA ASP A 101 -12.49 -3.82 -1.44
C ASP A 101 -13.77 -3.40 -0.69
N GLU A 102 -14.82 -3.02 -1.41
CA GLU A 102 -16.12 -2.63 -0.83
C GLU A 102 -16.74 -3.71 0.08
N ARG A 103 -16.43 -4.99 -0.18
CA ARG A 103 -16.86 -6.11 0.67
C ARG A 103 -16.21 -6.10 2.06
N ASP A 104 -15.13 -5.34 2.24
CA ASP A 104 -14.38 -5.18 3.49
C ASP A 104 -14.71 -3.86 4.22
N HIS A 105 -15.80 -3.17 3.86
CA HIS A 105 -16.17 -1.85 4.41
C HIS A 105 -16.13 -1.74 5.94
N PHE A 106 -16.46 -2.83 6.65
CA PHE A 106 -16.43 -2.91 8.10
C PHE A 106 -15.01 -2.73 8.71
N LEU A 107 -13.95 -2.84 7.92
CA LEU A 107 -12.57 -2.60 8.35
C LEU A 107 -12.15 -1.13 8.32
N LYS A 108 -12.87 -0.27 7.59
CA LYS A 108 -12.49 1.15 7.37
C LYS A 108 -12.20 1.87 8.68
N ASP A 109 -13.19 1.89 9.57
CA ASP A 109 -13.11 2.58 10.86
C ASP A 109 -11.93 2.09 11.71
N ARG A 110 -11.69 0.78 11.71
CA ARG A 110 -10.61 0.17 12.49
C ARG A 110 -9.25 0.57 11.96
N ILE A 111 -9.06 0.52 10.64
CA ILE A 111 -7.81 0.94 9.98
C ILE A 111 -7.52 2.42 10.26
N GLU A 112 -8.50 3.29 10.06
CA GLU A 112 -8.33 4.74 10.25
C GLU A 112 -8.05 5.10 11.71
N LYS A 113 -8.79 4.51 12.66
CA LYS A 113 -8.65 4.82 14.08
C LYS A 113 -7.37 4.26 14.69
N GLU A 114 -7.04 3.00 14.44
CA GLU A 114 -5.92 2.30 15.08
C GLU A 114 -4.59 2.52 14.35
N LEU A 115 -4.60 2.57 13.01
CA LEU A 115 -3.36 2.62 12.22
C LEU A 115 -3.04 4.02 11.70
N LYS A 116 -4.00 4.96 11.76
CA LYS A 116 -3.88 6.32 11.21
C LYS A 116 -3.58 6.30 9.71
N VAL A 117 -4.20 5.37 8.99
CA VAL A 117 -4.11 5.22 7.53
C VAL A 117 -5.50 5.49 6.97
N LYS A 118 -5.62 6.42 6.01
CA LYS A 118 -6.89 6.73 5.35
C LYS A 118 -7.38 5.55 4.51
N VAL A 119 -8.69 5.40 4.38
CA VAL A 119 -9.27 4.29 3.60
C VAL A 119 -10.21 4.80 2.52
N ALA A 120 -9.93 4.42 1.28
CA ALA A 120 -10.90 4.45 0.18
C ALA A 120 -11.43 3.03 -0.10
N MET A 121 -12.62 2.94 -0.68
CA MET A 121 -13.28 1.67 -0.98
C MET A 121 -13.74 1.66 -2.44
N CYS A 122 -13.50 0.54 -3.13
CA CYS A 122 -14.07 0.27 -4.46
C CYS A 122 -14.05 -1.24 -4.74
N ASP A 123 -14.65 -1.68 -5.86
CA ASP A 123 -14.38 -3.04 -6.37
C ASP A 123 -12.92 -3.11 -6.84
N THR A 124 -12.11 -3.88 -6.11
CA THR A 124 -10.67 -4.04 -6.41
C THR A 124 -10.39 -5.18 -7.38
N LEU A 125 -11.41 -5.93 -7.79
CA LEU A 125 -11.27 -7.08 -8.66
C LEU A 125 -11.11 -6.67 -10.13
N MET A 126 -9.86 -6.68 -10.61
CA MET A 126 -9.49 -6.31 -11.98
C MET A 126 -9.69 -7.47 -12.99
N LYS A 127 -10.89 -7.57 -13.58
CA LYS A 127 -11.24 -8.63 -14.57
C LYS A 127 -10.91 -8.24 -16.02
N ASP A 128 -10.85 -6.95 -16.29
CA ASP A 128 -10.76 -6.36 -17.63
C ASP A 128 -10.07 -4.99 -17.56
N LEU A 129 -9.97 -4.28 -18.69
CA LEU A 129 -9.37 -2.95 -18.73
C LEU A 129 -10.21 -1.92 -17.96
N ASP A 130 -11.53 -2.00 -18.06
CA ASP A 130 -12.43 -1.03 -17.42
C ASP A 130 -12.32 -1.08 -15.90
N SER A 131 -12.25 -2.29 -15.31
CA SER A 131 -12.01 -2.47 -13.87
C SER A 131 -10.66 -1.94 -13.42
N LYS A 132 -9.60 -2.10 -14.24
CA LYS A 132 -8.29 -1.49 -13.96
C LYS A 132 -8.35 0.04 -13.98
N VAL A 133 -9.01 0.62 -14.98
CA VAL A 133 -9.16 2.07 -15.11
C VAL A 133 -9.98 2.65 -13.95
N ARG A 134 -11.08 1.99 -13.54
CA ARG A 134 -11.87 2.42 -12.39
C ARG A 134 -11.04 2.44 -11.11
N LEU A 135 -10.31 1.36 -10.81
CA LEU A 135 -9.44 1.31 -9.64
C LEU A 135 -8.34 2.40 -9.69
N ALA A 136 -7.73 2.61 -10.86
CA ALA A 136 -6.71 3.64 -11.03
C ALA A 136 -7.26 5.05 -10.76
N ARG A 137 -8.49 5.35 -11.18
CA ARG A 137 -9.16 6.63 -10.90
C ARG A 137 -9.36 6.84 -9.40
N VAL A 138 -9.84 5.83 -8.68
CA VAL A 138 -10.00 5.90 -7.21
C VAL A 138 -8.67 6.16 -6.52
N VAL A 139 -7.59 5.53 -6.99
CA VAL A 139 -6.24 5.78 -6.46
C VAL A 139 -5.80 7.22 -6.70
N ILE A 140 -5.99 7.75 -7.92
CA ILE A 140 -5.63 9.15 -8.26
C ILE A 140 -6.44 10.14 -7.42
N GLU A 141 -7.76 9.97 -7.34
CA GLU A 141 -8.63 10.82 -6.52
C GLU A 141 -8.20 10.82 -5.04
N LEU A 142 -7.77 9.66 -4.52
CA LEU A 142 -7.26 9.55 -3.15
C LEU A 142 -5.92 10.27 -2.97
N ILE A 143 -5.02 10.21 -3.96
CA ILE A 143 -3.75 10.95 -3.96
C ILE A 143 -4.01 12.45 -3.92
N GLU A 144 -4.84 12.97 -4.83
CA GLU A 144 -5.20 14.39 -4.92
C GLU A 144 -5.85 14.91 -3.62
N ALA A 145 -6.68 14.09 -2.97
CA ALA A 145 -7.29 14.43 -1.69
C ALA A 145 -6.25 14.56 -0.57
N ILE A 146 -5.23 13.69 -0.54
CA ILE A 146 -4.14 13.75 0.45
C ILE A 146 -3.28 15.01 0.23
N GLU A 147 -2.94 15.34 -1.01
CA GLU A 147 -2.16 16.54 -1.36
C GLU A 147 -2.90 17.83 -0.98
N SER A 148 -4.20 17.86 -1.24
CA SER A 148 -5.05 19.00 -0.90
C SER A 148 -5.08 19.27 0.61
N GLU A 149 -5.14 18.21 1.43
CA GLU A 149 -5.11 18.36 2.89
C GLU A 149 -3.73 18.78 3.43
N GLY A 150 -2.64 18.30 2.83
CA GLY A 150 -1.28 18.67 3.21
C GLY A 150 -0.94 20.13 2.88
N SER A 151 -1.49 20.66 1.79
CA SER A 151 -1.28 22.05 1.33
C SER A 151 -1.92 23.10 2.25
N HIS A 152 -2.85 22.71 3.13
CA HIS A 152 -3.51 23.60 4.09
C HIS A 152 -2.79 23.71 5.45
N GLN A 153 -1.66 23.02 5.63
CA GLN A 153 -0.88 23.00 6.88
C GLN A 153 0.50 23.69 6.78
N VAL A 154 0.77 24.42 5.69
CA VAL A 154 2.02 25.16 5.45
C VAL A 154 1.79 26.66 5.58
#